data_AF-A0A484I7D9-F1
#
_entry.id   AF-A0A484I7D9-F1
#
_cell.length_a   1.000
_cell.length_b   1.000
_cell.length_c   1.000
_cell.angle_alpha   90.00
_cell.angle_beta   90.00
_cell.angle_gamma   90.00
#
_symmetry.space_group_name_H-M   'P 1'
#
loop_
_entity.id
_entity.type
_entity.pdbx_description
1 polymer ?
#
loop_
_entity_poly.entity_id
_entity_poly.type
_entity_poly.pdbx_seq_one_letter_code
_entity_poly.pdbx_strand_id
1 'polypeptide(L)'
;MNDLISLVWEMKSTTITEEEKRIIYSILNNEEKKSTFKYEKIRKFFNIFKKNKLQIEESKASYDFTGLLDKGLIELEVPPGSPSQDTDNKQNQPGKNYKLTNKGLLHIFNGKFIYSPSLLVKYHNEIVLSNSLYKYFELKTIRSSSAKFFVLISEYLYDIASYLLGYRHSTTMPFTIEIQKDIEHNLNLIALYLGFKIAIQYKESNLISSTIDNPNDKAVLAIFDMEMSMKKKLSRDPKLLDLIANVFDELSKGREELLSLSRVN
;
A
#
# COMPACT_ATOMS: atom_id res chain seq x y z
N MET A 1 4.22 -0.58 14.73
CA MET A 1 5.42 -0.37 13.91
C MET A 1 6.29 -1.63 13.93
N ASN A 2 6.51 -2.21 15.11
CA ASN A 2 7.25 -3.46 15.30
C ASN A 2 6.81 -4.59 14.36
N ASP A 3 5.51 -4.86 14.25
CA ASP A 3 5.00 -5.94 13.39
C ASP A 3 5.40 -5.77 11.91
N LEU A 4 5.42 -4.52 11.43
CA LEU A 4 5.85 -4.20 10.05
C LEU A 4 7.35 -4.45 9.87
N ILE A 5 8.17 -4.05 10.85
CA ILE A 5 9.62 -4.25 10.81
C ILE A 5 9.95 -5.75 10.84
N SER A 6 9.33 -6.50 11.75
CA SER A 6 9.48 -7.95 11.85
C SER A 6 9.06 -8.65 10.55
N LEU A 7 7.91 -8.26 9.98
CA LEU A 7 7.43 -8.79 8.71
C LEU A 7 8.45 -8.58 7.58
N VAL A 8 9.00 -7.38 7.45
CA VAL A 8 10.02 -7.08 6.42
C VAL A 8 11.30 -7.86 6.64
N TRP A 9 11.68 -8.10 7.90
CA TRP A 9 12.92 -8.81 8.22
C TRP A 9 12.88 -10.29 7.80
N GLU A 10 11.72 -10.92 7.97
CA GLU A 10 11.45 -12.30 7.58
C GLU A 10 11.25 -12.46 6.07
N MET A 11 10.97 -11.37 5.35
CA MET A 11 10.78 -11.41 3.90
C MET A 11 12.07 -11.74 3.17
N LYS A 12 12.01 -12.79 2.33
CA LYS A 12 13.03 -13.05 1.31
C LYS A 12 12.99 -11.96 0.24
N SER A 13 14.17 -11.50 -0.18
CA SER A 13 14.30 -10.62 -1.35
C SER A 13 13.56 -11.23 -2.54
N THR A 14 12.78 -10.42 -3.23
CA THR A 14 11.93 -10.87 -4.34
C THR A 14 11.88 -9.77 -5.38
N THR A 15 12.18 -10.14 -6.62
CA THR A 15 12.03 -9.26 -7.78
C THR A 15 10.68 -9.53 -8.45
N ILE A 16 10.07 -8.49 -9.02
CA ILE A 16 8.82 -8.59 -9.77
C ILE A 16 9.12 -8.33 -11.24
N THR A 17 8.80 -9.29 -12.10
CA THR A 17 8.96 -9.17 -13.55
C THR A 17 7.89 -8.27 -14.15
N GLU A 18 8.13 -7.69 -15.34
CA GLU A 18 7.13 -6.86 -16.01
C GLU A 18 5.81 -7.60 -16.29
N GLU A 19 5.87 -8.90 -16.54
CA GLU A 19 4.68 -9.75 -16.70
C GLU A 19 3.89 -9.85 -15.39
N GLU A 20 4.58 -10.08 -14.27
CA GLU A 20 3.97 -10.09 -12.95
C GLU A 20 3.39 -8.72 -12.57
N LYS A 21 4.01 -7.61 -13.00
CA LYS A 21 3.43 -6.27 -12.82
C LYS A 21 2.09 -6.14 -13.53
N ARG A 22 1.98 -6.63 -14.78
CA ARG A 22 0.72 -6.61 -15.55
C ARG A 22 -0.36 -7.45 -14.88
N ILE A 23 0.02 -8.60 -14.32
CA ILE A 23 -0.91 -9.44 -13.55
C ILE A 23 -1.36 -8.67 -12.30
N ILE A 24 -0.45 -8.09 -11.52
CA ILE A 24 -0.80 -7.26 -10.36
C ILE A 24 -1.77 -6.15 -10.76
N TYR A 25 -1.56 -5.45 -11.87
CA TYR A 25 -2.50 -4.43 -12.36
C TYR A 25 -3.91 -4.97 -12.62
N SER A 26 -4.06 -6.18 -13.15
CA SER A 26 -5.38 -6.78 -13.36
C SER A 26 -6.07 -7.14 -12.03
N ILE A 27 -5.30 -7.54 -11.01
CA ILE A 27 -5.79 -7.73 -9.63
C ILE A 27 -6.27 -6.40 -9.04
N LEU A 28 -5.44 -5.36 -9.16
CA LEU A 28 -5.70 -4.02 -8.63
C LEU A 28 -7.00 -3.42 -9.20
N ASN A 29 -7.31 -3.70 -10.47
CA ASN A 29 -8.48 -3.17 -11.16
C ASN A 29 -9.70 -4.11 -11.13
N ASN A 30 -9.66 -5.22 -10.38
CA ASN A 30 -10.71 -6.25 -10.35
C ASN A 30 -11.09 -6.80 -11.75
N GLU A 31 -10.12 -6.89 -12.67
CA GLU A 31 -10.32 -7.46 -14.01
C GLU A 31 -10.28 -9.01 -14.00
N GLU A 32 -10.03 -9.63 -12.83
CA GLU A 32 -9.79 -11.07 -12.64
C GLU A 32 -10.98 -12.01 -12.90
N LYS A 33 -12.14 -11.52 -13.36
CA LYS A 33 -13.40 -12.29 -13.35
C LYS A 33 -13.38 -13.63 -14.10
N LYS A 34 -12.35 -13.96 -14.91
CA LYS A 34 -12.21 -15.27 -15.59
C LYS A 34 -10.73 -15.64 -15.84
N SER A 35 -10.04 -16.21 -14.86
CA SER A 35 -8.68 -16.76 -15.06
C SER A 35 -8.66 -18.30 -15.11
N THR A 36 -7.85 -18.85 -16.03
CA THR A 36 -7.60 -20.30 -16.16
C THR A 36 -6.22 -20.66 -15.58
N PHE A 37 -6.19 -21.64 -14.70
CA PHE A 37 -5.00 -22.07 -13.96
C PHE A 37 -4.23 -23.13 -14.76
N LYS A 38 -2.94 -22.92 -15.07
CA LYS A 38 -2.04 -23.97 -15.62
C LYS A 38 -1.12 -24.52 -14.53
N TYR A 39 -1.69 -25.31 -13.61
CA TYR A 39 -0.89 -26.14 -12.71
C TYR A 39 -0.51 -27.44 -13.40
N GLU A 40 0.67 -27.48 -14.03
CA GLU A 40 1.25 -28.76 -14.51
C GLU A 40 2.28 -29.37 -13.54
N LYS A 41 2.73 -28.66 -12.50
CA LYS A 41 3.77 -29.19 -11.59
C LYS A 41 3.27 -29.82 -10.28
N ILE A 42 2.29 -29.26 -9.57
CA ILE A 42 1.76 -29.91 -8.35
C ILE A 42 0.75 -31.02 -8.70
N ARG A 43 0.22 -30.99 -9.93
CA ARG A 43 -0.67 -32.04 -10.45
C ARG A 43 0.06 -33.36 -10.72
N LYS A 44 1.40 -33.35 -10.91
CA LYS A 44 2.19 -34.59 -11.09
C LYS A 44 2.25 -35.45 -9.82
N PHE A 45 2.07 -34.87 -8.64
CA PHE A 45 1.99 -35.65 -7.39
C PHE A 45 0.61 -36.24 -7.11
N PHE A 46 -0.46 -35.68 -7.69
CA PHE A 46 -1.85 -36.12 -7.43
C PHE A 46 -2.58 -36.77 -8.61
N ASN A 47 -2.07 -36.72 -9.85
CA ASN A 47 -2.78 -37.22 -11.03
C ASN A 47 -1.99 -38.26 -11.85
N ILE A 48 -1.66 -39.41 -11.24
CA ILE A 48 -1.41 -40.65 -12.00
C ILE A 48 -2.73 -41.26 -12.53
N PHE A 49 -3.89 -40.79 -12.06
CA PHE A 49 -5.20 -41.22 -12.59
C PHE A 49 -5.98 -40.06 -13.20
N LYS A 50 -5.80 -39.86 -14.51
CA LYS A 50 -6.88 -39.81 -15.53
C LYS A 50 -6.37 -39.11 -16.80
N LYS A 51 -6.37 -39.89 -17.87
CA LYS A 51 -6.12 -39.50 -19.25
C LYS A 51 -7.31 -38.74 -19.86
N ASN A 52 -6.93 -37.87 -20.79
CA ASN A 52 -7.63 -37.48 -22.03
C ASN A 52 -8.70 -36.37 -22.03
N LYS A 53 -8.56 -35.57 -23.10
CA LYS A 53 -9.50 -34.63 -23.76
C LYS A 53 -9.75 -33.31 -23.00
N LEU A 54 -9.84 -32.15 -23.65
CA LEU A 54 -9.96 -31.76 -25.06
C LEU A 54 -9.43 -30.32 -25.19
N GLN A 55 -8.85 -29.99 -26.34
CA GLN A 55 -8.58 -28.62 -26.76
C GLN A 55 -9.90 -27.84 -26.91
N ILE A 56 -9.93 -26.62 -26.40
CA ILE A 56 -10.84 -25.56 -26.84
C ILE A 56 -9.99 -24.31 -27.01
N GLU A 57 -9.91 -23.84 -28.25
CA GLU A 57 -9.49 -22.49 -28.59
C GLU A 57 -10.50 -21.49 -28.03
N GLU A 58 -10.06 -20.63 -27.12
CA GLU A 58 -10.66 -19.32 -26.92
C GLU A 58 -9.53 -18.32 -26.73
N SER A 59 -9.46 -17.34 -27.61
CA SER A 59 -8.60 -16.16 -27.52
C SER A 59 -8.99 -15.31 -26.30
N LYS A 60 -8.46 -15.61 -25.12
CA LYS A 60 -8.67 -14.86 -23.87
C LYS A 60 -7.36 -14.83 -23.08
N ALA A 61 -6.95 -13.65 -22.63
CA ALA A 61 -5.73 -13.47 -21.85
C ALA A 61 -5.82 -14.25 -20.52
N SER A 62 -5.27 -15.47 -20.51
CA SER A 62 -5.14 -16.29 -19.31
C SER A 62 -3.88 -15.86 -18.58
N TYR A 63 -4.03 -15.18 -17.44
CA TYR A 63 -2.91 -14.83 -16.57
C TYR A 63 -2.42 -16.04 -15.77
N ASP A 64 -1.11 -16.27 -15.76
CA ASP A 64 -0.47 -17.28 -14.90
C ASP A 64 -0.07 -16.66 -13.55
N PHE A 65 -0.85 -16.95 -12.52
CA PHE A 65 -0.64 -16.44 -11.16
C PHE A 65 0.41 -17.24 -10.36
N THR A 66 0.96 -18.32 -10.92
CA THR A 66 1.86 -19.23 -10.19
C THR A 66 3.08 -18.50 -9.65
N GLY A 67 3.70 -17.62 -10.43
CA GLY A 67 4.86 -16.84 -9.99
C GLY A 67 4.56 -15.92 -8.80
N LEU A 68 3.39 -15.27 -8.80
CA LEU A 68 2.98 -14.39 -7.70
C LEU A 68 2.64 -15.16 -6.42
N LEU A 69 2.01 -16.33 -6.56
CA LEU A 69 1.69 -17.24 -5.44
C LEU A 69 2.97 -17.83 -4.83
N ASP A 70 3.89 -18.32 -5.67
CA ASP A 70 5.17 -18.90 -5.23
C ASP A 70 6.04 -17.85 -4.51
N LYS A 71 5.94 -16.59 -4.94
CA LYS A 71 6.59 -15.44 -4.29
C LYS A 71 5.85 -14.96 -3.04
N GLY A 72 4.65 -15.45 -2.77
CA GLY A 72 3.80 -15.02 -1.65
C GLY A 72 3.34 -13.56 -1.77
N LEU A 73 3.22 -13.03 -2.99
CA LEU A 73 2.72 -11.65 -3.23
C LEU A 73 1.20 -11.59 -3.21
N ILE A 74 0.55 -12.70 -3.53
CA ILE A 74 -0.89 -12.87 -3.49
C ILE A 74 -1.25 -14.16 -2.77
N GLU A 75 -2.49 -14.22 -2.29
CA GLU A 75 -3.08 -15.42 -1.71
C GLU A 75 -4.54 -15.56 -2.14
N LEU A 76 -5.08 -16.77 -1.98
CA LEU A 76 -6.49 -17.04 -2.25
C LEU A 76 -7.35 -16.37 -1.19
N GLU A 77 -8.31 -15.56 -1.63
CA GLU A 77 -9.29 -14.94 -0.75
C GLU A 77 -10.30 -16.02 -0.32
N VAL A 78 -10.22 -16.44 0.94
CA VAL A 78 -11.20 -17.38 1.52
C VAL A 78 -12.44 -16.58 1.92
N PRO A 79 -13.62 -16.85 1.33
CA PRO A 79 -14.83 -16.15 1.72
C PRO A 79 -15.17 -16.46 3.19
N PRO A 80 -15.55 -15.45 3.98
CA PRO A 80 -15.98 -15.68 5.36
C PRO A 80 -17.20 -16.59 5.37
N GLY A 81 -17.07 -17.76 6.00
CA GLY A 81 -18.16 -18.75 6.12
C GLY A 81 -18.04 -20.00 5.24
N SER A 82 -16.89 -20.28 4.62
CA SER A 82 -16.66 -21.57 3.95
C SER A 82 -16.32 -22.65 5.00
N PRO A 83 -17.21 -23.61 5.31
CA PRO A 83 -16.81 -24.74 6.13
C PRO A 83 -15.83 -25.61 5.32
N SER A 84 -14.88 -26.23 6.01
CA SER A 84 -14.04 -27.30 5.49
C SER A 84 -14.97 -28.38 4.89
N GLN A 85 -15.18 -28.37 3.57
CA GLN A 85 -16.00 -29.39 2.91
C GLN A 85 -15.13 -30.53 2.42
N ASP A 86 -15.29 -31.66 3.11
CA ASP A 86 -15.09 -32.99 2.55
C ASP A 86 -15.91 -33.17 1.26
N THR A 87 -15.23 -33.81 0.29
CA THR A 87 -15.69 -34.61 -0.86
C THR A 87 -16.93 -34.22 -1.68
N ASP A 88 -16.71 -34.22 -2.99
CA ASP A 88 -17.67 -34.54 -4.06
C ASP A 88 -18.91 -33.64 -4.22
N ASN A 89 -18.72 -32.54 -4.94
CA ASN A 89 -19.63 -32.20 -6.04
C ASN A 89 -18.97 -31.31 -7.10
N LYS A 90 -18.81 -31.87 -8.30
CA LYS A 90 -18.49 -31.13 -9.53
C LYS A 90 -19.76 -30.44 -10.03
N GLN A 91 -19.80 -29.12 -9.94
CA GLN A 91 -20.21 -28.20 -11.02
C GLN A 91 -20.18 -26.77 -10.47
N ASN A 92 -19.57 -25.86 -11.25
CA ASN A 92 -19.34 -24.44 -10.97
C ASN A 92 -18.31 -24.15 -9.88
N GLN A 93 -17.01 -24.24 -10.23
CA GLN A 93 -15.97 -23.61 -9.41
C GLN A 93 -16.24 -22.09 -9.40
N PRO A 94 -16.56 -21.48 -8.24
CA PRO A 94 -16.58 -20.03 -8.14
C PRO A 94 -15.18 -19.54 -8.52
N GLY A 95 -15.12 -18.47 -9.33
CA GLY A 95 -13.86 -17.84 -9.69
C GLY A 95 -13.04 -17.61 -8.43
N LYS A 96 -11.83 -18.18 -8.39
CA LYS A 96 -10.92 -17.99 -7.26
C LYS A 96 -10.56 -16.51 -7.23
N ASN A 97 -11.00 -15.78 -6.21
CA ASN A 97 -10.60 -14.41 -6.00
C ASN A 97 -9.22 -14.40 -5.34
N TYR A 98 -8.32 -13.56 -5.84
CA TYR A 98 -7.02 -13.36 -5.22
C TYR A 98 -7.01 -12.04 -4.45
N LYS A 99 -6.24 -12.02 -3.37
CA LYS A 99 -5.92 -10.79 -2.64
C LYS A 99 -4.42 -10.64 -2.45
N LEU A 100 -3.99 -9.40 -2.29
CA LEU A 100 -2.60 -9.05 -2.00
C LEU A 100 -2.27 -9.43 -0.57
N THR A 101 -1.08 -9.98 -0.38
CA THR A 101 -0.49 -10.15 0.96
C THR A 101 0.18 -8.86 1.41
N ASN A 102 0.60 -8.78 2.68
CA ASN A 102 1.46 -7.69 3.17
C ASN A 102 2.74 -7.51 2.33
N LYS A 103 3.35 -8.62 1.90
CA LYS A 103 4.49 -8.59 0.99
C LYS A 103 4.10 -8.00 -0.37
N GLY A 104 2.96 -8.40 -0.92
CA GLY A 104 2.41 -7.83 -2.16
C GLY A 104 2.20 -6.32 -2.07
N LEU A 105 1.61 -5.84 -0.97
CA LEU A 105 1.38 -4.41 -0.72
C LEU A 105 2.68 -3.61 -0.71
N LEU A 106 3.71 -4.07 0.01
CA LEU A 106 5.02 -3.40 0.04
C LEU A 106 5.63 -3.26 -1.36
N HIS A 107 5.57 -4.32 -2.16
CA HIS A 107 6.09 -4.28 -3.51
C HIS A 107 5.28 -3.38 -4.46
N ILE A 108 3.96 -3.30 -4.27
CA ILE A 108 3.10 -2.37 -5.02
C ILE A 108 3.46 -0.92 -4.71
N PHE A 109 3.66 -0.60 -3.43
CA PHE A 109 4.03 0.76 -3.03
C PHE A 109 5.43 1.11 -3.52
N ASN A 110 6.41 0.22 -3.36
CA ASN A 110 7.78 0.42 -3.85
C ASN A 110 7.86 0.53 -5.38
N GLY A 111 7.00 -0.19 -6.11
CA GLY A 111 6.98 -0.16 -7.57
C GLY A 111 6.28 1.06 -8.18
N LYS A 112 5.79 2.01 -7.36
CA LYS A 112 4.98 3.17 -7.80
C LYS A 112 3.82 2.77 -8.72
N PHE A 113 3.18 1.64 -8.42
CA PHE A 113 2.01 1.22 -9.18
C PHE A 113 0.86 2.22 -9.01
N ILE A 114 0.08 2.42 -10.07
CA ILE A 114 -1.14 3.21 -9.98
C ILE A 114 -2.23 2.36 -9.31
N TYR A 115 -2.69 2.78 -8.14
CA TYR A 115 -3.81 2.17 -7.43
C TYR A 115 -4.81 3.24 -6.97
N SER A 116 -6.03 2.83 -6.64
CA SER A 116 -7.08 3.74 -6.16
C SER A 116 -7.11 3.81 -4.63
N PRO A 117 -7.71 4.86 -4.03
CA PRO A 117 -7.96 4.91 -2.59
C PRO A 117 -8.73 3.69 -2.06
N SER A 118 -9.56 3.07 -2.90
CA SER A 118 -10.32 1.86 -2.56
C SER A 118 -9.42 0.68 -2.20
N LEU A 119 -8.22 0.59 -2.78
CA LEU A 119 -7.23 -0.42 -2.38
C LEU A 119 -6.80 -0.22 -0.93
N LEU A 120 -6.48 1.02 -0.55
CA LEU A 120 -6.05 1.33 0.82
C LEU A 120 -7.15 0.97 1.81
N VAL A 121 -8.40 1.27 1.46
CA VAL A 121 -9.58 0.92 2.28
C VAL A 121 -9.77 -0.61 2.36
N LYS A 122 -9.59 -1.35 1.26
CA LYS A 122 -9.72 -2.82 1.24
C LYS A 122 -8.75 -3.49 2.21
N TYR A 123 -7.50 -3.03 2.24
CA TYR A 123 -6.43 -3.65 3.01
C TYR A 123 -6.12 -2.91 4.33
N HIS A 124 -7.04 -2.10 4.87
CA HIS A 124 -6.77 -1.26 6.04
C HIS A 124 -6.32 -2.01 7.30
N ASN A 125 -6.72 -3.28 7.44
CA ASN A 125 -6.34 -4.13 8.57
C ASN A 125 -5.03 -4.89 8.34
N GLU A 126 -4.50 -4.91 7.12
CA GLU A 126 -3.22 -5.56 6.83
C GLU A 126 -2.07 -4.83 7.52
N ILE A 127 -1.12 -5.59 8.08
CA ILE A 127 0.02 -5.09 8.89
C ILE A 127 0.68 -3.87 8.26
N VAL A 128 0.92 -3.91 6.94
CA VAL A 128 1.56 -2.81 6.21
C VAL A 128 0.77 -1.52 6.34
N LEU A 129 -0.53 -1.52 6.03
CA LEU A 129 -1.34 -0.31 6.08
C LEU A 129 -1.77 0.06 7.48
N SER A 130 -2.01 -0.91 8.37
CA SER A 130 -2.37 -0.63 9.76
C SER A 130 -1.22 0.06 10.51
N ASN A 131 0.02 -0.36 10.28
CA ASN A 131 1.20 0.19 10.96
C ASN A 131 1.78 1.44 10.29
N SER A 132 1.66 1.59 8.97
CA SER A 132 2.21 2.76 8.25
C SER A 132 1.17 3.87 8.06
N LEU A 133 -0.06 3.56 7.64
CA LEU A 133 -1.03 4.56 7.23
C LEU A 133 -2.12 4.79 8.30
N TYR A 134 -2.85 3.75 8.68
CA TYR A 134 -4.01 3.85 9.56
C TYR A 134 -3.66 4.09 11.04
N LYS A 135 -2.37 4.06 11.38
CA LYS A 135 -1.85 4.63 12.63
C LYS A 135 -2.02 6.16 12.68
N TYR A 136 -1.94 6.85 11.54
CA TYR A 136 -1.97 8.32 11.44
C TYR A 136 -3.25 8.89 10.84
N PHE A 137 -4.12 8.05 10.26
CA PHE A 137 -5.36 8.49 9.64
C PHE A 137 -6.53 7.57 9.99
N GLU A 138 -7.71 8.17 10.11
CA GLU A 138 -8.96 7.44 10.21
C GLU A 138 -9.39 6.84 8.87
N LEU A 139 -10.09 5.70 8.92
CA LEU A 139 -10.56 5.00 7.72
C LEU A 139 -11.40 5.90 6.81
N LYS A 140 -12.27 6.71 7.42
CA LYS A 140 -13.15 7.68 6.72
C LYS A 140 -12.36 8.77 5.98
N THR A 141 -11.20 9.15 6.49
CA THR A 141 -10.33 10.19 5.91
C THR A 141 -9.72 9.67 4.62
N ILE A 142 -9.10 8.48 4.66
CA ILE A 142 -8.54 7.82 3.47
C ILE A 142 -9.62 7.52 2.43
N ARG A 143 -10.80 7.04 2.85
CA ARG A 143 -11.93 6.77 1.95
C ARG A 143 -12.39 8.00 1.18
N SER A 144 -12.23 9.20 1.76
CA SER A 144 -12.73 10.45 1.21
C SER A 144 -11.61 11.32 0.62
N SER A 145 -10.47 10.72 0.26
CA SER A 145 -9.28 11.42 -0.21
C SER A 145 -9.55 12.24 -1.47
N SER A 146 -9.10 13.50 -1.48
CA SER A 146 -8.92 14.23 -2.74
C SER A 146 -7.75 13.65 -3.53
N ALA A 147 -7.65 14.00 -4.82
CA ALA A 147 -6.53 13.58 -5.66
C ALA A 147 -5.19 14.09 -5.10
N LYS A 148 -5.11 15.37 -4.70
CA LYS A 148 -3.89 15.95 -4.12
C LYS A 148 -3.49 15.27 -2.81
N PHE A 149 -4.45 14.98 -1.93
CA PHE A 149 -4.16 14.22 -0.71
C PHE A 149 -3.65 12.81 -1.01
N PHE A 150 -4.30 12.12 -1.96
CA PHE A 150 -3.94 10.76 -2.32
C PHE A 150 -2.53 10.66 -2.92
N VAL A 151 -2.08 11.68 -3.66
CA VAL A 151 -0.69 11.78 -4.13
C VAL A 151 0.28 11.80 -2.95
N LEU A 152 0.04 12.62 -1.92
CA LEU A 152 0.88 12.66 -0.72
C LEU A 152 0.93 11.30 -0.01
N ILE A 153 -0.22 10.63 0.11
CA ILE A 153 -0.28 9.28 0.70
C ILE A 153 0.49 8.27 -0.13
N SER A 154 0.40 8.33 -1.45
CA SER A 154 1.09 7.38 -2.34
C SER A 154 2.61 7.59 -2.34
N GLU A 155 3.07 8.84 -2.32
CA GLU A 155 4.49 9.17 -2.12
C GLU A 155 4.99 8.64 -0.78
N TYR A 156 4.25 8.88 0.30
CA TYR A 156 4.60 8.39 1.63
C TYR A 156 4.73 6.87 1.68
N LEU A 157 3.76 6.13 1.12
CA LEU A 157 3.81 4.67 1.10
C LEU A 157 4.98 4.15 0.26
N TYR A 158 5.33 4.85 -0.83
CA TYR A 158 6.54 4.56 -1.61
C TYR A 158 7.80 4.77 -0.77
N ASP A 159 7.93 5.87 -0.03
CA ASP A 159 9.11 6.18 0.79
C ASP A 159 9.30 5.11 1.89
N ILE A 160 8.21 4.73 2.56
CA ILE A 160 8.20 3.67 3.57
C ILE A 160 8.65 2.33 2.96
N ALA A 161 8.05 1.94 1.83
CA ALA A 161 8.36 0.66 1.19
C ALA A 161 9.79 0.63 0.63
N SER A 162 10.25 1.73 0.03
CA SER A 162 11.60 1.90 -0.51
C SER A 162 12.64 1.80 0.61
N TYR A 163 12.40 2.48 1.74
CA TYR A 163 13.28 2.44 2.88
C TYR A 163 13.35 1.02 3.47
N LEU A 164 12.21 0.40 3.75
CA LEU A 164 12.15 -0.93 4.36
C LEU A 164 12.79 -2.01 3.48
N LEU A 165 12.44 -2.06 2.20
CA LEU A 165 13.03 -3.01 1.27
C LEU A 165 14.50 -2.68 1.03
N GLY A 166 14.87 -1.41 0.82
CA GLY A 166 16.25 -0.98 0.61
C GLY A 166 17.16 -1.35 1.77
N TYR A 167 16.73 -1.04 3.00
CA TYR A 167 17.48 -1.38 4.22
C TYR A 167 17.69 -2.89 4.35
N ARG A 168 16.66 -3.70 4.06
CA ARG A 168 16.77 -5.15 4.10
C ARG A 168 17.75 -5.70 3.05
N HIS A 169 17.85 -5.07 1.89
CA HIS A 169 18.78 -5.51 0.83
C HIS A 169 20.23 -5.09 1.11
N SER A 170 20.43 -3.96 1.79
CA SER A 170 21.78 -3.44 2.09
C SER A 170 22.41 -4.06 3.34
N THR A 171 21.60 -4.59 4.27
CA THR A 171 22.10 -5.16 5.53
C THR A 171 22.27 -6.68 5.48
N THR A 172 23.47 -7.15 5.79
CA THR A 172 23.78 -8.56 6.05
C THR A 172 23.78 -8.88 7.55
N MET A 173 23.60 -7.87 8.40
CA MET A 173 23.64 -8.02 9.85
C MET A 173 22.42 -8.80 10.36
N PRO A 174 22.54 -9.54 11.48
CA PRO A 174 21.40 -10.16 12.14
C PRO A 174 20.43 -9.08 12.65
N PHE A 175 19.15 -9.44 12.82
CA PHE A 175 18.19 -8.51 13.44
C PHE A 175 18.57 -8.29 14.89
N THR A 176 18.77 -7.03 15.29
CA THR A 176 18.98 -6.66 16.70
C THR A 176 17.99 -5.57 17.11
N ILE A 177 17.89 -5.34 18.41
CA ILE A 177 17.03 -4.30 18.99
C ILE A 177 17.49 -2.91 18.52
N GLU A 178 18.80 -2.70 18.37
CA GLU A 178 19.38 -1.44 17.88
C GLU A 178 18.96 -1.18 16.43
N ILE A 179 19.08 -2.17 15.55
CA ILE A 179 18.62 -2.06 14.15
C ILE A 179 17.12 -1.78 14.10
N GLN A 180 16.33 -2.46 14.93
CA GLN A 180 14.90 -2.21 15.00
C GLN A 180 14.59 -0.75 15.40
N LYS A 181 15.28 -0.21 16.41
CA LYS A 181 15.14 1.18 16.84
C LYS A 181 15.55 2.17 15.76
N ASP A 182 16.63 1.89 15.04
CA ASP A 182 17.08 2.74 13.93
C ASP A 182 16.06 2.78 12.80
N ILE A 183 15.51 1.61 12.43
CA ILE A 183 14.44 1.52 11.42
C ILE A 183 13.21 2.28 11.91
N GLU A 184 12.77 2.06 13.15
CA GLU A 184 11.61 2.74 13.72
C GLU A 184 11.79 4.26 13.73
N HIS A 185 12.98 4.75 14.10
CA HIS A 185 13.31 6.17 14.09
C HIS A 185 13.17 6.76 12.68
N ASN A 186 13.74 6.11 11.67
CA ASN A 186 13.63 6.59 10.28
C ASN A 186 12.19 6.56 9.75
N LEU A 187 11.41 5.51 10.07
CA LEU A 187 10.00 5.44 9.70
C LEU A 187 9.19 6.58 10.35
N ASN A 188 9.51 6.93 11.60
CA ASN A 188 8.90 8.07 12.28
C ASN A 188 9.28 9.39 11.60
N LEU A 189 10.54 9.58 11.18
CA LEU A 189 10.95 10.78 10.43
C LEU A 189 10.19 10.91 9.09
N ILE A 190 10.01 9.82 8.36
CA ILE A 190 9.22 9.80 7.12
C ILE A 190 7.76 10.20 7.40
N ALA A 191 7.18 9.73 8.52
CA ALA A 191 5.82 10.11 8.93
C ALA A 191 5.71 11.59 9.32
N LEU A 192 6.69 12.13 10.05
CA LEU A 192 6.74 13.57 10.38
C LEU A 192 6.83 14.42 9.12
N TYR A 193 7.64 13.99 8.14
CA TYR A 193 7.73 14.66 6.84
C TYR A 193 6.39 14.66 6.09
N LEU A 194 5.63 13.57 6.13
CA LEU A 194 4.26 13.54 5.61
C LEU A 194 3.35 14.56 6.33
N GLY A 195 3.37 14.58 7.67
CA GLY A 195 2.57 15.51 8.47
C GLY A 195 2.88 16.97 8.11
N PHE A 196 4.16 17.29 7.93
CA PHE A 196 4.62 18.60 7.48
C PHE A 196 4.12 18.94 6.06
N LYS A 197 4.27 18.02 5.10
CA LYS A 197 3.76 18.18 3.72
C LYS A 197 2.26 18.48 3.71
N ILE A 198 1.46 17.75 4.50
CA ILE A 198 0.01 17.96 4.61
C ILE A 198 -0.30 19.34 5.20
N ALA A 199 0.38 19.73 6.28
CA ALA A 199 0.17 21.02 6.94
C ALA A 199 0.45 22.19 5.98
N ILE A 200 1.50 22.09 5.15
CA ILE A 200 1.79 23.07 4.10
C ILE A 200 0.74 23.04 3.01
N GLN A 201 0.44 21.86 2.45
CA GLN A 201 -0.46 21.71 1.30
C GLN A 201 -1.86 22.31 1.58
N TYR A 202 -2.39 22.11 2.79
CA TYR A 202 -3.73 22.55 3.18
C TYR A 202 -3.74 23.89 3.94
N LYS A 203 -2.63 24.61 3.93
CA LYS A 203 -2.62 26.03 4.29
C LYS A 203 -3.46 26.80 3.28
N GLU A 204 -4.27 27.75 3.76
CA GLU A 204 -5.25 28.49 2.93
C GLU A 204 -4.62 29.10 1.66
N SER A 205 -3.41 29.65 1.80
CA SER A 205 -2.66 30.25 0.69
C SER A 205 -2.35 29.28 -0.45
N ASN A 206 -2.13 28.00 -0.13
CA ASN A 206 -1.72 26.98 -1.11
C ASN A 206 -2.92 26.32 -1.79
N LEU A 207 -4.10 26.39 -1.19
CA LEU A 207 -5.35 25.96 -1.82
C LEU A 207 -5.76 26.92 -2.95
N ILE A 208 -5.54 28.22 -2.75
CA ILE A 208 -5.90 29.25 -3.73
C ILE A 208 -4.92 29.21 -4.91
N SER A 209 -3.61 29.19 -4.66
CA SER A 209 -2.60 29.27 -5.73
C SER A 209 -2.58 28.06 -6.67
N SER A 210 -2.81 26.84 -6.15
CA SER A 210 -2.74 25.60 -6.92
C SER A 210 -3.95 25.31 -7.82
N THR A 211 -4.80 26.31 -8.02
CA THR A 211 -6.06 26.19 -8.75
C THR A 211 -6.20 27.27 -9.85
N ILE A 212 -5.35 28.30 -9.87
CA ILE A 212 -5.49 29.47 -10.75
C ILE A 212 -5.02 29.22 -12.20
N ASP A 213 -4.22 28.17 -12.45
CA ASP A 213 -3.61 27.92 -13.77
C ASP A 213 -4.54 27.23 -14.78
N ASN A 214 -5.81 26.97 -14.45
CA ASN A 214 -6.76 26.31 -15.35
C ASN A 214 -7.68 27.35 -16.02
N PRO A 215 -7.79 27.36 -17.37
CA PRO A 215 -8.63 28.33 -18.09
C PRO A 215 -10.14 28.16 -17.88
N ASN A 216 -10.58 27.13 -17.16
CA ASN A 216 -12.00 26.87 -16.89
C ASN A 216 -12.36 27.17 -15.43
N ASP A 217 -12.94 28.35 -15.20
CA ASP A 217 -13.37 28.83 -13.87
C ASP A 217 -14.28 27.84 -13.13
N LYS A 218 -15.14 27.09 -13.84
CA LYS A 218 -16.00 26.08 -13.20
C LYS A 218 -15.20 24.89 -12.67
N ALA A 219 -14.17 24.46 -13.40
CA ALA A 219 -13.27 23.40 -12.96
C ALA A 219 -12.41 23.87 -11.79
N VAL A 220 -11.94 25.12 -11.83
CA VAL A 220 -11.21 25.77 -10.73
C VAL A 220 -12.04 25.75 -9.44
N LEU A 221 -13.26 26.25 -9.48
CA LEU A 221 -14.14 26.26 -8.30
C LEU A 221 -14.41 24.84 -7.76
N ALA A 222 -14.67 23.88 -8.65
CA ALA A 222 -14.91 22.50 -8.24
C ALA A 222 -13.68 21.87 -7.55
N ILE A 223 -12.47 22.08 -8.08
CA ILE A 223 -11.23 21.61 -7.46
C ILE A 223 -11.03 22.27 -6.10
N PHE A 224 -11.24 23.59 -6.02
CA PHE A 224 -11.12 24.33 -4.76
C PHE A 224 -12.08 23.80 -3.70
N ASP A 225 -13.36 23.58 -4.04
CA ASP A 225 -14.37 23.02 -3.14
C ASP A 225 -14.00 21.60 -2.66
N MET A 226 -13.46 20.77 -3.56
CA MET A 226 -12.97 19.44 -3.20
C MET A 226 -11.82 19.50 -2.20
N GLU A 227 -10.82 20.36 -2.42
CA GLU A 227 -9.68 20.48 -1.53
C GLU A 227 -10.05 21.15 -0.19
N MET A 228 -10.99 22.10 -0.20
CA MET A 228 -11.53 22.70 1.02
C MET A 228 -12.35 21.69 1.84
N SER A 229 -13.10 20.81 1.16
CA SER A 229 -13.76 19.67 1.81
C SER A 229 -12.74 18.71 2.43
N MET A 230 -11.63 18.43 1.73
CA MET A 230 -10.56 17.60 2.26
C MET A 230 -9.90 18.24 3.49
N LYS A 231 -9.58 19.53 3.44
CA LYS A 231 -9.07 20.29 4.59
C LYS A 231 -9.96 20.15 5.83
N LYS A 232 -11.27 20.33 5.67
CA LYS A 232 -12.25 20.19 6.76
C LYS A 232 -12.29 18.78 7.35
N LYS A 233 -12.03 17.75 6.54
CA LYS A 233 -11.93 16.37 7.03
C LYS A 233 -10.63 16.16 7.80
N LEU A 234 -9.50 16.61 7.25
CA LEU A 234 -8.18 16.51 7.87
C LEU A 234 -8.15 17.22 9.23
N SER A 235 -8.76 18.40 9.34
CA SER A 235 -8.82 19.15 10.60
C SER A 235 -9.69 18.51 11.69
N ARG A 236 -10.38 17.40 11.38
CA ARG A 236 -11.25 16.65 12.30
C ARG A 236 -10.79 15.20 12.49
N ASP A 237 -9.67 14.82 11.89
CA ASP A 237 -9.08 13.50 12.05
C ASP A 237 -8.15 13.51 13.27
N PRO A 238 -8.52 12.87 14.39
CA PRO A 238 -7.75 12.95 15.62
C PRO A 238 -6.34 12.37 15.46
N LYS A 239 -6.18 11.28 14.71
CA LYS A 239 -4.87 10.64 14.50
C LYS A 239 -3.92 11.54 13.71
N LEU A 240 -4.46 12.29 12.75
CA LEU A 240 -3.67 13.27 12.00
C LEU A 240 -3.32 14.47 12.87
N LEU A 241 -4.25 14.94 13.71
CA LEU A 241 -3.98 16.05 14.63
C LEU A 241 -2.84 15.68 15.60
N ASP A 242 -2.80 14.45 16.09
CA ASP A 242 -1.70 13.95 16.91
C ASP A 242 -0.37 13.94 16.14
N LEU A 243 -0.38 13.48 14.88
CA LEU A 243 0.82 13.54 14.02
C LEU A 243 1.30 14.99 13.81
N ILE A 244 0.39 15.91 13.52
CA ILE A 244 0.72 17.33 13.30
C ILE A 244 1.27 17.96 14.59
N ALA A 245 0.69 17.63 15.75
CA ALA A 245 1.22 18.09 17.04
C ALA A 245 2.66 17.61 17.26
N ASN A 246 2.96 16.34 16.95
CA ASN A 246 4.32 15.82 17.03
C ASN A 246 5.27 16.53 16.06
N VAL A 247 4.83 16.86 14.83
CA VAL A 247 5.62 17.66 13.89
C VAL A 247 5.97 19.02 14.48
N PHE A 248 5.00 19.71 15.08
CA PHE A 248 5.25 21.01 15.70
C PHE A 248 6.21 20.92 16.88
N ASP A 249 6.10 19.88 17.72
CA ASP A 249 6.98 19.66 18.86
C ASP A 249 8.43 19.41 18.40
N GLU A 250 8.64 18.51 17.44
CA GLU A 250 9.98 18.20 16.89
C GLU A 250 10.62 19.40 16.19
N LEU A 251 9.85 20.18 15.42
CA LEU A 251 10.36 21.41 14.80
C LEU A 251 10.71 22.48 15.85
N SER A 252 9.96 22.55 16.95
CA SER A 252 10.22 23.51 18.03
C SER A 252 11.50 23.14 18.76
N LYS A 253 11.70 21.87 19.11
CA LYS A 253 12.95 21.36 19.70
C LYS A 253 14.15 21.62 18.78
N GLY A 254 14.06 21.27 17.50
CA GLY A 254 15.13 21.51 16.54
C GLY A 254 15.48 23.00 16.39
N ARG A 255 14.48 23.90 16.47
CA ARG A 255 14.71 25.35 16.48
C ARG A 255 15.44 25.80 17.75
N GLU A 256 15.05 25.29 18.92
CA GLU A 256 15.71 25.62 20.20
C GLU A 256 17.16 25.16 20.22
N GLU A 257 17.44 23.96 19.72
CA GLU A 257 18.80 23.44 19.56
C GLU A 257 19.64 24.36 18.67
N LEU A 258 19.14 24.75 17.49
CA LEU A 258 19.85 25.67 16.59
C LEU A 258 20.11 27.03 17.23
N LEU A 259 19.12 27.58 17.95
CA LEU A 259 19.29 28.85 18.64
C LEU A 259 20.29 28.76 19.80
N SER A 260 20.32 27.64 20.52
CA SER A 260 21.31 27.39 21.58
C SER A 260 22.73 27.28 21.02
N LEU A 261 22.91 26.62 19.88
CA LEU A 261 24.20 26.52 19.18
C LEU A 261 24.69 27.90 18.69
N SER A 262 23.77 28.76 18.24
CA SER A 262 24.10 30.14 17.82
C SER A 262 24.49 31.08 18.97
N ARG A 263 24.23 30.70 20.24
CA ARG A 263 24.61 31.47 21.44
C ARG A 263 25.94 31.04 22.05
N VAL A 264 26.50 29.92 21.61
CA VAL A 264 27.77 29.35 22.11
C VAL A 264 28.95 29.73 21.20
N ASN A 265 28.68 30.30 20.03
CA ASN A 265 29.68 30.90 19.12
C ASN A 265 29.60 32.44 19.17
#